data_AF-A0A6M1T1V4-F1
#
_entry.id   AF-A0A6M1T1V4-F1
#
_cell.length_a   1.000
_cell.length_b   1.000
_cell.length_c   1.000
_cell.angle_alpha   90.00
_cell.angle_beta   90.00
_cell.angle_gamma   90.00
#
_symmetry.space_group_name_H-M   'P 1'
#
loop_
_entity.id
_entity.type
_entity.pdbx_description
1 polymer ?
#
loop_
_entity_poly.entity_id
_entity_poly.type
_entity_poly.pdbx_seq_one_letter_code
_entity_poly.pdbx_strand_id
1 'polypeptide(L)'
;MNSFKSFLCLFCILLPITFSTDAQDLDYEPKILLVTAHPDDDALFSATVFKTTHLLNGDVDLAVMTNGEGGYTYSTIGNFIYGKQLDKEEVGREYLPGIRKKEVMAGGEIVGLRNYFFFDQVDKEYALDITIPLETWNTEWISNRLVNILKQQKYDFVFTMMPSEDTHAHHKASALFALRAVNQLDPEERPIVLSTTILRSDSDSTSYSMLEGYPLTKINREIPPFEFDRTQTFGHNDQLDYNIIANWVIAEHKSQGTMQQFMDVGNFEQYWYYALNDEEGVAKTRRFFDAVRSAPMYTNPNNLQEEE
;
A
#
# COMPACT_ATOMS: atom_id res chain seq x y z
N MET A 1 23.99 79.38 8.51
CA MET A 1 23.11 78.43 9.22
C MET A 1 22.11 77.86 8.22
N ASN A 2 22.44 76.74 7.56
CA ASN A 2 21.49 75.95 6.79
C ASN A 2 21.67 74.49 7.20
N SER A 3 20.61 73.89 7.74
CA SER A 3 20.57 72.53 8.26
C SER A 3 19.98 71.63 7.17
N PHE A 4 20.77 70.68 6.69
CA PHE A 4 20.33 69.61 5.79
C PHE A 4 19.93 68.41 6.66
N LYS A 5 18.64 68.04 6.63
CA LYS A 5 18.16 66.78 7.21
C LYS A 5 18.28 65.68 6.16
N SER A 6 19.22 64.74 6.34
CA SER A 6 19.23 63.48 5.59
C SER A 6 18.23 62.51 6.20
N PHE A 7 17.26 62.07 5.40
CA PHE A 7 16.38 60.95 5.70
C PHE A 7 17.02 59.70 5.08
N LEU A 8 17.48 58.77 5.91
CA LEU A 8 18.06 57.50 5.47
C LEU A 8 16.93 56.49 5.28
N CYS A 9 16.49 56.27 4.04
CA CYS A 9 15.59 55.17 3.69
C CYS A 9 16.40 53.86 3.71
N LEU A 10 16.15 53.03 4.72
CA LEU A 10 16.68 51.66 4.79
C LEU A 10 15.82 50.78 3.86
N PHE A 11 16.34 50.46 2.68
CA PHE A 11 15.72 49.51 1.76
C PHE A 11 16.05 48.09 2.25
N CYS A 12 15.13 47.44 2.95
CA CYS A 12 15.25 46.02 3.27
C CYS A 12 15.00 45.21 1.99
N ILE A 13 16.06 44.76 1.35
CA ILE A 13 16.01 43.80 0.25
C ILE A 13 15.64 42.44 0.86
N LEU A 14 14.36 42.06 0.77
CA LEU A 14 13.91 40.69 1.01
C LEU A 14 14.38 39.84 -0.18
N LEU A 15 15.50 39.14 0.00
CA LEU A 15 15.93 38.08 -0.91
C LEU A 15 14.88 36.95 -0.85
N PRO A 16 14.33 36.49 -1.99
CA PRO A 16 13.52 35.29 -2.00
C PRO A 16 14.40 34.11 -1.61
N ILE A 17 14.07 33.47 -0.49
CA ILE A 17 14.65 32.17 -0.12
C ILE A 17 14.03 31.16 -1.07
N THR A 18 14.74 30.82 -2.14
CA THR A 18 14.40 29.69 -2.99
C THR A 18 14.73 28.41 -2.22
N PHE A 19 13.72 27.75 -1.66
CA PHE A 19 13.86 26.37 -1.23
C PHE A 19 14.09 25.52 -2.49
N SER A 20 15.32 25.09 -2.71
CA SER A 20 15.57 24.00 -3.65
C SER A 20 15.00 22.74 -2.99
N THR A 21 13.90 22.23 -3.54
CA THR A 21 13.47 20.87 -3.29
C THR A 21 14.47 19.97 -4.00
N ASP A 22 15.61 19.69 -3.36
CA ASP A 22 16.38 18.51 -3.71
C ASP A 22 15.41 17.35 -3.52
N ALA A 23 14.95 16.74 -4.61
CA ALA A 23 14.29 15.45 -4.55
C ALA A 23 15.23 14.56 -3.72
N GLN A 24 14.75 14.07 -2.60
CA GLN A 24 15.59 13.33 -1.68
C GLN A 24 15.88 11.98 -2.34
N ASP A 25 16.98 11.90 -3.08
CA ASP A 25 17.48 10.65 -3.65
C ASP A 25 17.67 9.67 -2.48
N LEU A 26 16.93 8.58 -2.53
CA LEU A 26 17.17 7.47 -1.61
C LEU A 26 18.54 6.88 -1.94
N ASP A 27 19.32 6.61 -0.91
CA ASP A 27 20.63 5.96 -1.02
C ASP A 27 20.51 4.44 -1.26
N TYR A 28 19.29 3.94 -1.50
CA TYR A 28 18.97 2.56 -1.82
C TYR A 28 17.70 2.49 -2.68
N GLU A 29 17.53 1.39 -3.41
CA GLU A 29 16.31 1.09 -4.18
C GLU A 29 15.35 0.30 -3.28
N PRO A 30 14.17 0.86 -2.90
CA PRO A 30 13.28 0.18 -1.97
C PRO A 30 12.72 -1.12 -2.54
N LYS A 31 12.78 -2.21 -1.76
CA LYS A 31 12.17 -3.49 -2.14
C LYS A 31 11.07 -3.89 -1.17
N ILE A 32 9.83 -4.00 -1.66
CA ILE A 32 8.63 -4.18 -0.84
C ILE A 32 7.89 -5.46 -1.22
N LEU A 33 7.45 -6.22 -0.22
CA LEU A 33 6.46 -7.29 -0.39
C LEU A 33 5.12 -6.86 0.20
N LEU A 34 4.09 -6.78 -0.63
CA LEU A 34 2.71 -6.68 -0.18
C LEU A 34 2.21 -8.07 0.19
N VAL A 35 1.58 -8.23 1.35
CA VAL A 35 0.96 -9.49 1.77
C VAL A 35 -0.52 -9.25 2.04
N THR A 36 -1.36 -9.75 1.14
CA THR A 36 -2.81 -9.50 1.10
C THR A 36 -3.62 -10.79 1.19
N ALA A 37 -4.92 -10.68 1.44
CA ALA A 37 -5.79 -11.85 1.54
C ALA A 37 -6.44 -12.18 0.19
N HIS A 38 -6.99 -11.18 -0.49
CA HIS A 38 -7.77 -11.36 -1.72
C HIS A 38 -7.19 -10.54 -2.88
N PRO A 39 -7.49 -10.93 -4.13
CA PRO A 39 -7.24 -10.06 -5.28
C PRO A 39 -8.24 -8.89 -5.28
N ASP A 40 -7.72 -7.69 -5.05
CA ASP A 40 -8.37 -6.35 -4.86
C ASP A 40 -7.79 -5.58 -3.66
N ASP A 41 -7.27 -6.30 -2.66
CA ASP A 41 -6.60 -5.71 -1.50
C ASP A 41 -5.37 -4.86 -1.86
N ASP A 42 -4.77 -5.07 -3.03
CA ASP A 42 -3.63 -4.28 -3.53
C ASP A 42 -3.98 -2.81 -3.73
N ALA A 43 -5.27 -2.49 -3.98
CA ALA A 43 -5.76 -1.12 -4.05
C ALA A 43 -5.50 -0.30 -2.78
N LEU A 44 -5.33 -0.96 -1.63
CA LEU A 44 -5.00 -0.34 -0.34
C LEU A 44 -3.70 0.49 -0.41
N PHE A 45 -2.75 0.09 -1.26
CA PHE A 45 -1.39 0.63 -1.29
C PHE A 45 -1.10 1.48 -2.53
N SER A 46 -2.11 1.74 -3.35
CA SER A 46 -1.96 2.18 -4.74
C SER A 46 -1.00 3.35 -4.94
N ALA A 47 -1.11 4.40 -4.13
CA ALA A 47 -0.34 5.62 -4.34
C ALA A 47 1.11 5.47 -3.86
N THR A 48 1.33 4.88 -2.68
CA THR A 48 2.69 4.59 -2.18
C THR A 48 3.42 3.63 -3.11
N VAL A 49 2.75 2.58 -3.59
CA VAL A 49 3.34 1.61 -4.53
C VAL A 49 3.67 2.29 -5.85
N PHE A 50 2.74 3.06 -6.43
CA PHE A 50 2.97 3.78 -7.67
C PHE A 50 4.20 4.69 -7.59
N LYS A 51 4.33 5.50 -6.53
CA LYS A 51 5.49 6.39 -6.40
C LYS A 51 6.78 5.61 -6.16
N THR A 52 6.72 4.52 -5.41
CA THR A 52 7.86 3.64 -5.16
C THR A 52 8.41 3.09 -6.48
N THR A 53 7.55 2.54 -7.33
CA THR A 53 7.97 1.85 -8.56
C THR A 53 8.30 2.82 -9.69
N HIS A 54 7.49 3.86 -9.89
CA HIS A 54 7.62 4.75 -11.04
C HIS A 54 8.54 5.94 -10.81
N LEU A 55 8.72 6.37 -9.55
CA LEU A 55 9.46 7.61 -9.23
C LEU A 55 10.69 7.39 -8.35
N LEU A 56 10.80 6.25 -7.67
CA LEU A 56 11.91 5.93 -6.76
C LEU A 56 12.72 4.70 -7.19
N ASN A 57 12.46 4.16 -8.39
CA ASN A 57 13.10 2.95 -8.93
C ASN A 57 13.04 1.74 -7.98
N GLY A 58 12.00 1.66 -7.14
CA GLY A 58 11.82 0.57 -6.21
C GLY A 58 11.12 -0.65 -6.84
N ASP A 59 11.33 -1.81 -6.25
CA ASP A 59 10.71 -3.07 -6.64
C ASP A 59 9.58 -3.41 -5.66
N VAL A 60 8.38 -3.66 -6.17
CA VAL A 60 7.23 -4.11 -5.35
C VAL A 60 6.69 -5.43 -5.89
N ASP A 61 6.61 -6.44 -5.03
CA ASP A 61 5.99 -7.74 -5.33
C ASP A 61 4.75 -7.96 -4.46
N LEU A 62 3.83 -8.83 -4.89
CA LEU A 62 2.59 -9.16 -4.18
C LEU A 62 2.52 -10.64 -3.83
N ALA A 63 2.26 -10.97 -2.58
CA ALA A 63 1.81 -12.29 -2.13
C ALA A 63 0.33 -12.21 -1.72
N VAL A 64 -0.52 -12.98 -2.41
CA VAL A 64 -1.97 -13.01 -2.16
C VAL A 64 -2.39 -14.40 -1.69
N MET A 65 -3.03 -14.46 -0.52
CA MET A 65 -3.33 -15.73 0.16
C MET A 65 -4.35 -16.57 -0.61
N THR A 66 -5.45 -15.96 -1.03
CA THR A 66 -6.58 -16.68 -1.61
C THR A 66 -6.69 -16.48 -3.11
N ASN A 67 -7.46 -17.36 -3.75
CA ASN A 67 -7.83 -17.20 -5.16
C ASN A 67 -9.07 -16.30 -5.37
N GLY A 68 -9.71 -15.83 -4.28
CA GLY A 68 -10.90 -14.97 -4.32
C GLY A 68 -12.16 -15.66 -4.84
N GLU A 69 -12.30 -16.98 -4.74
CA GLU A 69 -13.47 -17.70 -5.28
C GLU A 69 -14.78 -17.50 -4.48
N GLY A 70 -14.67 -17.10 -3.21
CA GLY A 70 -15.81 -16.95 -2.29
C GLY A 70 -16.55 -15.62 -2.44
N GLY A 71 -15.91 -14.60 -2.98
CA GLY A 71 -16.48 -13.25 -3.16
C GLY A 71 -17.47 -13.10 -4.33
N TYR A 72 -18.24 -14.13 -4.68
CA TYR A 72 -19.12 -14.13 -5.86
C TYR A 72 -20.39 -13.27 -5.70
N THR A 73 -20.90 -13.09 -4.47
CA THR A 73 -22.20 -12.43 -4.20
C THR A 73 -22.38 -11.08 -4.88
N TYR A 74 -21.30 -10.31 -5.02
CA TYR A 74 -21.32 -8.96 -5.59
C TYR A 74 -20.74 -8.88 -7.01
N SER A 75 -20.56 -10.01 -7.70
CA SER A 75 -20.03 -10.06 -9.06
C SER A 75 -21.07 -9.76 -10.16
N THR A 76 -22.28 -9.31 -9.81
CA THR A 76 -23.39 -9.10 -10.74
C THR A 76 -23.06 -8.16 -11.90
N ILE A 77 -22.28 -7.10 -11.68
CA ILE A 77 -21.83 -6.21 -12.76
C ILE A 77 -20.79 -6.92 -13.64
N GLY A 78 -19.89 -7.69 -13.01
CA GLY A 78 -18.90 -8.53 -13.70
C GLY A 78 -19.54 -9.54 -14.66
N ASN A 79 -20.79 -9.94 -14.44
CA ASN A 79 -21.50 -10.84 -15.36
C ASN A 79 -21.54 -10.31 -16.80
N PHE A 80 -21.75 -9.00 -16.97
CA PHE A 80 -21.79 -8.35 -18.28
C PHE A 80 -20.42 -8.26 -18.94
N ILE A 81 -19.37 -8.06 -18.14
CA ILE A 81 -17.99 -7.93 -18.62
C ILE A 81 -17.45 -9.29 -19.07
N TYR A 82 -17.72 -10.34 -18.29
CA TYR A 82 -17.13 -11.67 -18.50
C TYR A 82 -18.06 -12.66 -19.19
N GLY A 83 -19.32 -12.28 -19.46
CA GLY A 83 -20.30 -13.13 -20.13
C GLY A 83 -20.65 -14.40 -19.36
N LYS A 84 -20.65 -14.32 -18.02
CA LYS A 84 -20.87 -15.45 -17.10
C LYS A 84 -21.78 -15.03 -15.96
N GLN A 85 -22.49 -15.97 -15.35
CA GLN A 85 -23.27 -15.70 -14.14
C GLN A 85 -22.38 -15.81 -12.90
N LEU A 86 -21.36 -14.96 -12.80
CA LEU A 86 -20.36 -15.00 -11.72
C LEU A 86 -20.96 -14.83 -10.33
N ASP A 87 -22.14 -14.23 -10.22
CA ASP A 87 -22.91 -14.10 -8.97
C ASP A 87 -23.65 -15.38 -8.54
N LYS A 88 -23.54 -16.47 -9.30
CA LYS A 88 -23.97 -17.81 -8.90
C LYS A 88 -22.79 -18.58 -8.36
N GLU A 89 -22.91 -19.13 -7.15
CA GLU A 89 -21.81 -19.77 -6.44
C GLU A 89 -21.02 -20.78 -7.29
N GLU A 90 -21.68 -21.73 -7.94
CA GLU A 90 -21.03 -22.75 -8.76
C GLU A 90 -20.17 -22.11 -9.88
N VAL A 91 -20.73 -21.15 -10.61
CA VAL A 91 -20.05 -20.44 -11.70
C VAL A 91 -18.97 -19.49 -11.14
N GLY A 92 -19.25 -18.77 -10.07
CA GLY A 92 -18.33 -17.88 -9.41
C GLY A 92 -17.09 -18.62 -8.96
N ARG A 93 -17.24 -19.72 -8.21
CA ARG A 93 -16.12 -20.51 -7.72
C ARG A 93 -15.30 -21.15 -8.84
N GLU A 94 -15.93 -21.53 -9.96
CA GLU A 94 -15.23 -22.06 -11.13
C GLU A 94 -14.38 -21.00 -11.86
N TYR A 95 -14.91 -19.79 -12.05
CA TYR A 95 -14.31 -18.81 -12.97
C TYR A 95 -13.61 -17.62 -12.30
N LEU A 96 -14.03 -17.21 -11.10
CA LEU A 96 -13.45 -16.05 -10.40
C LEU A 96 -11.95 -16.20 -10.13
N PRO A 97 -11.40 -17.37 -9.74
CA PRO A 97 -9.95 -17.53 -9.55
C PRO A 97 -9.11 -17.05 -10.73
N GLY A 98 -9.49 -17.48 -11.95
CA GLY A 98 -8.77 -17.10 -13.16
C GLY A 98 -9.02 -15.66 -13.58
N ILE A 99 -10.23 -15.14 -13.34
CA ILE A 99 -10.59 -13.74 -13.64
C ILE A 99 -9.82 -12.80 -12.71
N ARG A 100 -9.92 -13.02 -11.39
CA ARG A 100 -9.34 -12.16 -10.35
C ARG A 100 -7.82 -12.12 -10.38
N LYS A 101 -7.15 -13.21 -10.78
CA LYS A 101 -5.71 -13.19 -11.09
C LYS A 101 -5.37 -12.21 -12.23
N LYS A 102 -6.19 -12.16 -13.28
CA LYS A 102 -5.98 -11.19 -14.38
C LYS A 102 -6.28 -9.77 -13.95
N GLU A 103 -7.33 -9.56 -13.15
CA GLU A 103 -7.70 -8.26 -12.62
C GLU A 103 -6.59 -7.67 -11.73
N VAL A 104 -6.06 -8.45 -10.77
CA VAL A 104 -4.95 -7.98 -9.92
C VAL A 104 -3.64 -7.78 -10.69
N MET A 105 -3.39 -8.56 -11.75
CA MET A 105 -2.25 -8.31 -12.63
C MET A 105 -2.42 -7.00 -13.39
N ALA A 106 -3.61 -6.71 -13.94
CA ALA A 106 -3.90 -5.45 -14.62
C ALA A 106 -3.85 -4.24 -13.66
N GLY A 107 -4.39 -4.37 -12.45
CA GLY A 107 -4.26 -3.37 -11.38
C GLY A 107 -2.80 -3.13 -11.01
N GLY A 108 -2.03 -4.20 -10.84
CA GLY A 108 -0.61 -4.13 -10.55
C GLY A 108 0.23 -3.51 -11.68
N GLU A 109 -0.11 -3.72 -12.95
CA GLU A 109 0.56 -3.06 -14.08
C GLU A 109 0.47 -1.52 -14.00
N ILE A 110 -0.65 -0.98 -13.52
CA ILE A 110 -0.84 0.47 -13.32
C ILE A 110 0.17 1.01 -12.30
N VAL A 111 0.33 0.33 -11.16
CA VAL A 111 1.20 0.77 -10.07
C VAL A 111 2.62 0.18 -10.13
N GLY A 112 2.95 -0.59 -11.18
CA GLY A 112 4.29 -1.14 -11.39
C GLY A 112 4.67 -2.36 -10.55
N LEU A 113 3.70 -3.20 -10.15
CA LEU A 113 4.02 -4.48 -9.49
C LEU A 113 4.86 -5.38 -10.41
N ARG A 114 5.92 -5.97 -9.84
CA ARG A 114 6.93 -6.73 -10.57
C ARG A 114 6.67 -8.24 -10.58
N ASN A 115 6.30 -8.83 -9.44
CA ASN A 115 5.97 -10.25 -9.33
C ASN A 115 4.74 -10.52 -8.48
N TYR A 116 4.12 -11.68 -8.73
CA TYR A 116 2.94 -12.16 -8.04
C TYR A 116 3.16 -13.58 -7.51
N PHE A 117 2.97 -13.77 -6.21
CA PHE A 117 2.95 -15.06 -5.54
C PHE A 117 1.51 -15.41 -5.17
N PHE A 118 0.86 -16.20 -6.00
CA PHE A 118 -0.49 -16.72 -5.72
C PHE A 118 -0.39 -17.95 -4.83
N PHE A 119 -1.00 -17.88 -3.64
CA PHE A 119 -1.00 -18.99 -2.68
C PHE A 119 -2.21 -19.92 -2.88
N ASP A 120 -3.24 -19.47 -3.59
CA ASP A 120 -4.42 -20.23 -3.98
C ASP A 120 -5.10 -20.97 -2.82
N GLN A 121 -5.09 -20.37 -1.62
CA GLN A 121 -5.87 -20.87 -0.49
C GLN A 121 -7.36 -20.60 -0.73
N VAL A 122 -8.20 -21.42 -0.11
CA VAL A 122 -9.65 -21.33 -0.23
C VAL A 122 -10.16 -19.98 0.31
N ASP A 123 -10.97 -19.30 -0.49
CA ASP A 123 -11.82 -18.19 -0.05
C ASP A 123 -13.22 -18.75 0.21
N LYS A 124 -13.48 -19.15 1.46
CA LYS A 124 -14.68 -19.93 1.79
C LYS A 124 -15.91 -19.04 1.84
N GLU A 125 -15.94 -18.12 2.79
CA GLU A 125 -17.05 -17.22 3.07
C GLU A 125 -16.58 -16.04 3.94
N TYR A 126 -17.38 -14.98 3.97
CA TYR A 126 -17.12 -13.85 4.86
C TYR A 126 -17.27 -14.26 6.33
N ALA A 127 -16.20 -14.09 7.10
CA ALA A 127 -16.17 -14.31 8.55
C ALA A 127 -15.29 -13.27 9.23
N LEU A 128 -15.57 -12.96 10.50
CA LEU A 128 -14.68 -12.13 11.33
C LEU A 128 -13.73 -12.98 12.19
N ASP A 129 -14.09 -14.25 12.42
CA ASP A 129 -13.30 -15.16 13.23
C ASP A 129 -12.09 -15.68 12.45
N ILE A 130 -10.89 -15.30 12.91
CA ILE A 130 -9.61 -15.73 12.34
C ILE A 130 -9.40 -17.24 12.41
N THR A 131 -10.10 -17.98 13.28
CA THR A 131 -9.96 -19.45 13.34
C THR A 131 -10.36 -20.11 12.01
N ILE A 132 -11.29 -19.52 11.26
CA ILE A 132 -11.76 -20.04 9.97
C ILE A 132 -10.61 -20.25 8.97
N PRO A 133 -9.80 -19.24 8.59
CA PRO A 133 -8.63 -19.47 7.74
C PRO A 133 -7.57 -20.34 8.40
N LEU A 134 -7.41 -20.30 9.73
CA LEU A 134 -6.42 -21.15 10.41
C LEU A 134 -6.73 -22.65 10.33
N GLU A 135 -8.01 -23.01 10.22
CA GLU A 135 -8.47 -24.39 10.06
C GLU A 135 -8.62 -24.81 8.59
N THR A 136 -8.93 -23.87 7.69
CA THR A 136 -9.25 -24.18 6.28
C THR A 136 -8.05 -24.05 5.35
N TRP A 137 -7.04 -23.26 5.71
CA TRP A 137 -5.84 -23.08 4.88
C TRP A 137 -4.73 -24.07 5.21
N ASN A 138 -3.84 -24.30 4.25
CA ASN A 138 -2.59 -25.03 4.48
C ASN A 138 -1.56 -24.12 5.16
N THR A 139 -1.73 -23.94 6.47
CA THR A 139 -0.95 -22.99 7.29
C THR A 139 0.54 -23.29 7.34
N GLU A 140 0.93 -24.57 7.33
CA GLU A 140 2.33 -24.99 7.27
C GLU A 140 2.96 -24.61 5.92
N TRP A 141 2.28 -24.90 4.81
CA TRP A 141 2.76 -24.53 3.48
C TRP A 141 2.87 -23.02 3.30
N ILE A 142 1.87 -22.25 3.74
CA ILE A 142 1.90 -20.77 3.70
C ILE A 142 3.13 -20.25 4.44
N SER A 143 3.35 -20.71 5.67
CA SER A 143 4.46 -20.27 6.51
C SER A 143 5.81 -20.56 5.85
N ASN A 144 6.01 -21.79 5.36
CA ASN A 144 7.23 -22.18 4.67
C ASN A 144 7.44 -21.40 3.36
N ARG A 145 6.35 -21.17 2.60
CA ARG A 145 6.43 -20.44 1.34
C ARG A 145 6.79 -18.98 1.54
N LEU A 146 6.19 -18.29 2.51
CA LEU A 146 6.52 -16.91 2.86
C LEU A 146 7.97 -16.78 3.33
N VAL A 147 8.43 -17.65 4.23
CA VAL A 147 9.84 -17.64 4.68
C VAL A 147 10.79 -17.79 3.50
N ASN A 148 10.51 -18.70 2.58
CA ASN A 148 11.33 -18.89 1.37
C ASN A 148 11.32 -17.66 0.46
N ILE A 149 10.16 -17.02 0.25
CA ILE A 149 10.06 -15.78 -0.52
C ILE A 149 10.92 -14.68 0.12
N LEU A 150 10.77 -14.46 1.43
CA LEU A 150 11.52 -13.44 2.16
C LEU A 150 13.04 -13.67 2.09
N LYS A 151 13.51 -14.91 2.30
CA LYS A 151 14.94 -15.26 2.20
C LYS A 151 15.51 -15.09 0.79
N GLN A 152 14.74 -15.45 -0.23
CA GLN A 152 15.18 -15.37 -1.62
C GLN A 152 15.23 -13.93 -2.13
N GLN A 153 14.22 -13.13 -1.77
CA GLN A 153 14.05 -11.79 -2.34
C GLN A 153 14.67 -10.70 -1.48
N LYS A 154 14.87 -10.92 -0.17
CA LYS A 154 15.52 -9.96 0.75
C LYS A 154 14.87 -8.57 0.67
N TYR A 155 13.58 -8.51 0.99
CA TYR A 155 12.83 -7.26 1.02
C TYR A 155 13.33 -6.32 2.12
N ASP A 156 13.19 -5.01 1.89
CA ASP A 156 13.36 -3.99 2.93
C ASP A 156 12.11 -3.86 3.79
N PHE A 157 10.95 -4.01 3.15
CA PHE A 157 9.65 -3.79 3.78
C PHE A 157 8.66 -4.92 3.45
N VAL A 158 7.77 -5.20 4.40
CA VAL A 158 6.56 -6.01 4.19
C VAL A 158 5.35 -5.18 4.59
N PHE A 159 4.39 -5.01 3.70
CA PHE A 159 3.14 -4.31 4.02
C PHE A 159 2.00 -5.30 4.14
N THR A 160 1.21 -5.18 5.20
CA THR A 160 0.01 -5.97 5.43
C THR A 160 -1.19 -5.04 5.58
N MET A 161 -2.40 -5.55 5.36
CA MET A 161 -3.61 -4.87 5.85
C MET A 161 -3.66 -4.94 7.38
N MET A 162 -4.20 -3.90 8.01
CA MET A 162 -4.38 -3.83 9.46
C MET A 162 -5.37 -4.90 9.93
N PRO A 163 -4.97 -5.81 10.83
CA PRO A 163 -5.83 -6.93 11.24
C PRO A 163 -6.70 -6.51 12.44
N SER A 164 -7.55 -5.51 12.26
CA SER A 164 -8.48 -5.03 13.29
C SER A 164 -9.63 -6.02 13.52
N GLU A 165 -10.33 -5.91 14.65
CA GLU A 165 -11.42 -6.84 14.98
C GLU A 165 -12.55 -6.87 13.95
N ASP A 166 -12.81 -5.75 13.28
CA ASP A 166 -13.87 -5.60 12.28
C ASP A 166 -13.42 -5.99 10.86
N THR A 167 -12.12 -6.26 10.66
CA THR A 167 -11.63 -6.74 9.36
C THR A 167 -12.00 -8.19 9.13
N HIS A 168 -12.18 -8.58 7.86
CA HIS A 168 -12.44 -9.97 7.52
C HIS A 168 -11.28 -10.89 7.95
N ALA A 169 -11.64 -12.06 8.49
CA ALA A 169 -10.76 -13.10 9.01
C ALA A 169 -9.56 -13.42 8.13
N HIS A 170 -9.73 -13.44 6.79
CA HIS A 170 -8.63 -13.72 5.88
C HIS A 170 -7.54 -12.63 5.91
N HIS A 171 -7.91 -11.35 6.05
CA HIS A 171 -6.90 -10.27 6.21
C HIS A 171 -6.17 -10.42 7.55
N LYS A 172 -6.90 -10.75 8.63
CA LYS A 172 -6.29 -11.03 9.94
C LYS A 172 -5.25 -12.15 9.85
N ALA A 173 -5.62 -13.26 9.21
CA ALA A 173 -4.72 -14.40 9.02
C ALA A 173 -3.55 -14.08 8.09
N SER A 174 -3.76 -13.35 7.00
CA SER A 174 -2.70 -12.94 6.08
C SER A 174 -1.63 -12.10 6.79
N ALA A 175 -2.04 -11.09 7.56
CA ALA A 175 -1.13 -10.29 8.37
C ALA A 175 -0.38 -11.14 9.43
N LEU A 176 -1.10 -12.04 10.11
CA LEU A 176 -0.50 -12.95 11.10
C LEU A 176 0.57 -13.87 10.46
N PHE A 177 0.33 -14.42 9.27
CA PHE A 177 1.29 -15.27 8.58
C PHE A 177 2.51 -14.49 8.07
N ALA A 178 2.33 -13.26 7.58
CA ALA A 178 3.43 -12.36 7.25
C ALA A 178 4.34 -12.13 8.46
N LEU A 179 3.75 -11.75 9.60
CA LEU A 179 4.48 -11.49 10.86
C LEU A 179 5.18 -12.75 11.38
N ARG A 180 4.53 -13.91 11.31
CA ARG A 180 5.14 -15.19 11.69
C ARG A 180 6.32 -15.55 10.79
N ALA A 181 6.23 -15.30 9.49
CA ALA A 181 7.31 -15.57 8.55
C ALA A 181 8.51 -14.66 8.82
N VAL A 182 8.28 -13.36 9.03
CA VAL A 182 9.35 -12.41 9.39
C VAL A 182 9.98 -12.78 10.73
N ASN A 183 9.19 -13.12 11.75
CA ASN A 183 9.71 -13.52 13.06
C ASN A 183 10.50 -14.85 13.05
N GLN A 184 10.41 -15.64 11.97
CA GLN A 184 11.21 -16.85 11.80
C GLN A 184 12.58 -16.59 11.14
N LEU A 185 12.80 -15.39 10.60
CA LEU A 185 14.11 -15.00 10.05
C LEU A 185 15.06 -14.60 11.18
N ASP A 186 16.35 -14.74 10.89
CA ASP A 186 17.41 -14.18 11.73
C ASP A 186 17.20 -12.66 11.85
N PRO A 187 17.39 -12.04 13.03
CA PRO A 187 17.07 -10.63 13.25
C PRO A 187 17.64 -9.67 12.20
N GLU A 188 18.89 -9.90 11.78
CA GLU A 188 19.58 -9.08 10.77
C GLU A 188 19.01 -9.22 9.35
N GLU A 189 18.23 -10.27 9.08
CA GLU A 189 17.59 -10.52 7.77
C GLU A 189 16.13 -10.06 7.72
N ARG A 190 15.57 -9.54 8.81
CA ARG A 190 14.15 -9.19 8.89
C ARG A 190 13.84 -7.91 8.10
N PRO A 191 12.87 -7.93 7.17
CA PRO A 191 12.29 -6.69 6.66
C PRO A 191 11.51 -5.97 7.76
N ILE A 192 11.34 -4.66 7.59
CA ILE A 192 10.45 -3.86 8.41
C ILE A 192 9.00 -4.15 8.00
N VAL A 193 8.16 -4.58 8.94
CA VAL A 193 6.74 -4.89 8.68
C VAL A 193 5.85 -3.71 9.05
N LEU A 194 4.98 -3.26 8.16
CA LEU A 194 4.03 -2.18 8.41
C LEU A 194 2.57 -2.64 8.24
N SER A 195 1.75 -2.27 9.22
CA SER A 195 0.30 -2.50 9.23
C SER A 195 -0.42 -1.35 8.56
N THR A 196 -1.19 -1.62 7.51
CA THR A 196 -1.72 -0.58 6.63
C THR A 196 -3.22 -0.43 6.75
N THR A 197 -3.70 0.81 6.80
CA THR A 197 -5.13 1.15 6.73
C THR A 197 -5.31 2.39 5.87
N ILE A 198 -6.52 2.58 5.36
CA ILE A 198 -6.93 3.81 4.69
C ILE A 198 -7.82 4.64 5.63
N LEU A 199 -7.61 5.96 5.66
CA LEU A 199 -8.49 6.91 6.33
C LEU A 199 -9.18 7.83 5.33
N ARG A 200 -10.38 8.30 5.66
CA ARG A 200 -11.13 9.24 4.81
C ARG A 200 -10.68 10.68 5.03
N SER A 201 -10.42 11.04 6.28
CA SER A 201 -9.93 12.36 6.66
C SER A 201 -8.66 12.27 7.51
N ASP A 202 -7.90 13.36 7.56
CA ASP A 202 -6.74 13.55 8.43
C ASP A 202 -7.11 13.53 9.92
N SER A 203 -8.37 13.84 10.23
CA SER A 203 -8.92 13.79 11.59
C SER A 203 -9.34 12.39 12.04
N ASP A 204 -9.46 11.44 11.12
CA ASP A 204 -9.80 10.06 11.46
C ASP A 204 -8.59 9.40 12.15
N SER A 205 -8.86 8.41 12.98
CA SER A 205 -7.79 7.60 13.57
C SER A 205 -8.26 6.19 13.85
N THR A 206 -7.30 5.25 13.84
CA THR A 206 -7.56 3.87 14.24
C THR A 206 -7.40 3.68 15.75
N SER A 207 -8.33 2.95 16.36
CA SER A 207 -8.24 2.46 17.75
C SER A 207 -7.44 1.16 17.88
N TYR A 208 -7.05 0.54 16.76
CA TYR A 208 -6.36 -0.75 16.73
C TYR A 208 -5.00 -0.74 17.43
N SER A 209 -4.77 -1.57 18.43
CA SER A 209 -3.45 -1.69 19.09
C SER A 209 -2.82 -3.06 18.89
N MET A 210 -3.64 -4.10 18.84
CA MET A 210 -3.28 -5.51 18.73
C MET A 210 -4.56 -6.30 18.49
N LEU A 211 -4.49 -7.41 17.76
CA LEU A 211 -5.59 -8.38 17.64
C LEU A 211 -5.59 -9.28 18.88
N GLU A 212 -6.76 -9.47 19.51
CA GLU A 212 -6.86 -10.25 20.74
C GLU A 212 -6.37 -11.69 20.54
N GLY A 213 -5.52 -12.18 21.45
CA GLY A 213 -4.92 -13.52 21.37
C GLY A 213 -3.73 -13.66 20.40
N TYR A 214 -3.36 -12.61 19.65
CA TYR A 214 -2.27 -12.66 18.66
C TYR A 214 -1.23 -11.56 18.89
N PRO A 215 -0.32 -11.72 19.89
CA PRO A 215 0.59 -10.64 20.31
C PRO A 215 1.57 -10.16 19.22
N LEU A 216 1.90 -10.98 18.23
CA LEU A 216 2.73 -10.55 17.10
C LEU A 216 2.09 -9.43 16.27
N THR A 217 0.77 -9.27 16.34
CA THR A 217 0.03 -8.22 15.61
C THR A 217 0.04 -6.87 16.32
N LYS A 218 0.70 -6.76 17.48
CA LYS A 218 0.79 -5.50 18.22
C LYS A 218 1.52 -4.45 17.40
N ILE A 219 0.93 -3.26 17.26
CA ILE A 219 1.61 -2.09 16.70
C ILE A 219 2.30 -1.27 17.79
N ASN A 220 3.40 -0.61 17.43
CA ASN A 220 4.08 0.34 18.30
C ASN A 220 3.38 1.70 18.21
N ARG A 221 2.61 2.05 19.24
CA ARG A 221 1.87 3.31 19.33
C ARG A 221 2.72 4.52 19.73
N GLU A 222 3.98 4.31 20.12
CA GLU A 222 4.91 5.40 20.43
C GLU A 222 5.49 6.02 19.16
N ILE A 223 5.46 5.30 18.05
CA ILE A 223 5.84 5.77 16.73
C ILE A 223 4.56 6.20 16.00
N PRO A 224 4.42 7.48 15.62
CA PRO A 224 3.31 7.93 14.77
C PRO A 224 3.27 7.15 13.46
N PRO A 225 2.09 6.95 12.84
CA PRO A 225 2.01 6.29 11.55
C PRO A 225 2.82 7.08 10.51
N PHE A 226 3.39 6.35 9.56
CA PHE A 226 3.85 6.94 8.32
C PHE A 226 2.68 7.05 7.37
N GLU A 227 2.62 8.12 6.58
CA GLU A 227 1.41 8.44 5.83
C GLU A 227 1.74 8.92 4.43
N PHE A 228 0.86 8.56 3.49
CA PHE A 228 0.79 9.17 2.18
C PHE A 228 -0.59 9.80 1.96
N ASP A 229 -0.61 11.08 1.64
CA ASP A 229 -1.82 11.84 1.30
C ASP A 229 -2.10 11.72 -0.21
N ARG A 230 -3.15 10.98 -0.55
CA ARG A 230 -3.57 10.78 -1.94
C ARG A 230 -4.17 12.03 -2.56
N THR A 231 -4.57 13.02 -1.76
CA THR A 231 -5.05 14.33 -2.24
C THR A 231 -3.92 15.28 -2.62
N GLN A 232 -2.66 14.88 -2.40
CA GLN A 232 -1.50 15.62 -2.91
C GLN A 232 -1.67 15.84 -4.41
N THR A 233 -1.73 17.11 -4.81
CA THR A 233 -1.99 17.49 -6.18
C THR A 233 -0.75 17.43 -7.05
N PHE A 234 -0.95 17.24 -8.36
CA PHE A 234 0.08 17.32 -9.38
C PHE A 234 -0.52 17.70 -10.74
N GLY A 235 0.35 17.86 -11.75
CA GLY A 235 -0.05 18.15 -13.13
C GLY A 235 -0.37 19.62 -13.37
N HIS A 236 -1.02 19.91 -14.50
CA HIS A 236 -1.33 21.29 -14.90
C HIS A 236 -2.32 21.95 -13.93
N ASN A 237 -1.92 23.08 -13.33
CA ASN A 237 -2.69 23.84 -12.34
C ASN A 237 -3.19 23.01 -11.15
N ASP A 238 -2.42 21.99 -10.74
CA ASP A 238 -2.72 21.17 -9.56
C ASP A 238 -4.11 20.52 -9.60
N GLN A 239 -4.58 20.15 -10.79
CA GLN A 239 -5.93 19.60 -11.00
C GLN A 239 -6.02 18.07 -10.86
N LEU A 240 -4.89 17.37 -10.74
CA LEU A 240 -4.84 15.92 -10.59
C LEU A 240 -4.36 15.57 -9.19
N ASP A 241 -4.77 14.41 -8.67
CA ASP A 241 -4.29 13.86 -7.41
C ASP A 241 -4.06 12.34 -7.52
N TYR A 242 -3.53 11.72 -6.48
CA TYR A 242 -3.22 10.28 -6.48
C TYR A 242 -4.44 9.40 -6.16
N ASN A 243 -5.61 9.95 -5.81
CA ASN A 243 -6.85 9.16 -5.76
C ASN A 243 -7.16 8.59 -7.14
N ILE A 244 -6.79 9.30 -8.21
CA ILE A 244 -6.91 8.81 -9.60
C ILE A 244 -6.20 7.46 -9.78
N ILE A 245 -5.00 7.28 -9.22
CA ILE A 245 -4.25 6.03 -9.32
C ILE A 245 -4.99 4.91 -8.59
N ALA A 246 -5.47 5.16 -7.37
CA ALA A 246 -6.27 4.19 -6.63
C ALA A 246 -7.54 3.80 -7.40
N ASN A 247 -8.24 4.77 -7.98
CA ASN A 247 -9.43 4.53 -8.79
C ASN A 247 -9.14 3.67 -10.03
N TRP A 248 -7.99 3.84 -10.69
CA TRP A 248 -7.60 2.97 -11.80
C TRP A 248 -7.37 1.53 -11.36
N VAL A 249 -6.73 1.31 -10.21
CA VAL A 249 -6.57 -0.04 -9.65
C VAL A 249 -7.93 -0.63 -9.31
N ILE A 250 -8.79 0.10 -8.60
CA ILE A 250 -10.17 -0.31 -8.28
C ILE A 250 -10.94 -0.70 -9.55
N ALA A 251 -10.80 0.09 -10.63
CA ALA A 251 -11.47 -0.17 -11.91
C ALA A 251 -11.04 -1.49 -12.56
N GLU A 252 -9.87 -2.04 -12.23
CA GLU A 252 -9.43 -3.34 -12.73
C GLU A 252 -10.14 -4.52 -12.06
N HIS A 253 -10.59 -4.38 -10.80
CA HIS A 253 -11.30 -5.42 -10.05
C HIS A 253 -12.81 -5.48 -10.37
N LYS A 254 -13.15 -5.63 -11.66
CA LYS A 254 -14.52 -5.56 -12.21
C LYS A 254 -15.44 -6.67 -11.68
N SER A 255 -14.87 -7.81 -11.27
CA SER A 255 -15.58 -8.93 -10.66
C SER A 255 -15.86 -8.73 -9.15
N GLN A 256 -15.24 -7.73 -8.52
CA GLN A 256 -15.44 -7.36 -7.12
C GLN A 256 -16.36 -6.13 -7.04
N GLY A 257 -17.67 -6.33 -7.11
CA GLY A 257 -18.62 -5.20 -7.22
C GLY A 257 -18.63 -4.27 -5.99
N THR A 258 -18.39 -4.79 -4.79
CA THR A 258 -18.24 -3.94 -3.58
C THR A 258 -16.98 -3.09 -3.63
N MET A 259 -15.91 -3.57 -4.27
CA MET A 259 -14.67 -2.81 -4.39
C MET A 259 -14.90 -1.48 -5.14
N GLN A 260 -15.81 -1.49 -6.11
CA GLN A 260 -16.18 -0.30 -6.89
C GLN A 260 -16.82 0.82 -6.04
N GLN A 261 -17.32 0.53 -4.83
CA GLN A 261 -17.87 1.53 -3.92
C GLN A 261 -16.78 2.38 -3.23
N PHE A 262 -15.51 1.98 -3.35
CA PHE A 262 -14.38 2.71 -2.80
C PHE A 262 -13.74 3.70 -3.78
N MET A 263 -14.31 3.86 -4.97
CA MET A 263 -13.93 4.95 -5.88
C MET A 263 -14.09 6.30 -5.16
N ASP A 264 -13.04 7.13 -5.21
CA ASP A 264 -12.94 8.41 -4.51
C ASP A 264 -13.10 8.33 -2.97
N VAL A 265 -12.92 7.14 -2.38
CA VAL A 265 -12.97 6.94 -0.93
C VAL A 265 -11.57 6.63 -0.42
N GLY A 266 -11.14 7.39 0.58
CA GLY A 266 -9.93 7.10 1.33
C GLY A 266 -8.74 7.91 0.86
N ASN A 267 -8.52 9.04 1.54
CA ASN A 267 -7.54 10.04 1.18
C ASN A 267 -6.14 9.74 1.73
N PHE A 268 -6.03 9.00 2.83
CA PHE A 268 -4.74 8.78 3.49
C PHE A 268 -4.43 7.30 3.60
N GLU A 269 -3.28 6.90 3.06
CA GLU A 269 -2.69 5.59 3.34
C GLU A 269 -1.84 5.72 4.61
N GLN A 270 -2.22 5.02 5.69
CA GLN A 270 -1.46 5.00 6.93
C GLN A 270 -0.74 3.66 7.11
N TYR A 271 0.53 3.75 7.49
CA TYR A 271 1.43 2.63 7.69
C TYR A 271 1.96 2.65 9.13
N TRP A 272 1.44 1.74 9.94
CA TRP A 272 1.75 1.62 11.36
C TRP A 272 2.91 0.65 11.59
N TYR A 273 3.87 1.07 12.38
CA TYR A 273 5.01 0.24 12.74
C TYR A 273 4.57 -0.92 13.64
N TYR A 274 4.83 -2.17 13.26
CA TYR A 274 4.63 -3.30 14.17
C TYR A 274 5.66 -3.28 15.30
N ALA A 275 5.26 -3.72 16.50
CA ALA A 275 6.16 -3.86 17.66
C ALA A 275 7.19 -5.01 17.48
N LEU A 276 7.05 -5.82 16.42
CA LEU A 276 8.01 -6.83 16.00
C LEU A 276 9.32 -6.21 15.47
N ASN A 277 9.25 -5.01 14.89
CA ASN A 277 10.38 -4.36 14.26
C ASN A 277 11.31 -3.71 15.29
N ASP A 278 12.60 -3.64 14.96
CA ASP A 278 13.59 -2.93 15.77
C ASP A 278 13.46 -1.40 15.63
N GLU A 279 13.88 -0.66 16.66
CA GLU A 279 13.82 0.81 16.67
C GLU A 279 14.71 1.44 15.58
N GLU A 280 15.81 0.79 15.21
CA GLU A 280 16.73 1.28 14.18
C GLU A 280 16.05 1.41 12.79
N GLY A 281 15.04 0.58 12.52
CA GLY A 281 14.27 0.62 11.27
C GLY A 281 13.37 1.84 11.11
N VAL A 282 13.09 2.59 12.20
CA VAL A 282 12.25 3.80 12.16
C VAL A 282 12.89 4.88 11.30
N ALA A 283 14.21 5.06 11.39
CA ALA A 283 14.92 6.05 10.58
C ALA A 283 14.90 5.70 9.09
N LYS A 284 15.07 4.41 8.75
CA LYS A 284 14.96 3.92 7.37
C LYS A 284 13.55 4.12 6.81
N THR A 285 12.53 3.77 7.59
CA THR A 285 11.11 3.95 7.22
C THR A 285 10.78 5.42 7.01
N ARG A 286 11.28 6.31 7.86
CA ARG A 286 11.10 7.76 7.71
C ARG A 286 11.69 8.28 6.41
N ARG A 287 12.94 7.92 6.10
CA ARG A 287 13.58 8.30 4.82
C ARG A 287 12.78 7.81 3.62
N PHE A 288 12.29 6.55 3.66
CA PHE A 288 11.43 6.01 2.61
C PHE A 288 10.16 6.85 2.41
N PHE A 289 9.38 7.11 3.46
CA PHE A 289 8.13 7.88 3.32
C PHE A 289 8.37 9.37 3.01
N ASP A 290 9.49 9.95 3.45
CA ASP A 290 9.88 11.31 3.05
C ASP A 290 10.17 11.37 1.55
N ALA A 291 10.87 10.38 1.00
CA ALA A 291 11.10 10.25 -0.44
C ALA A 291 9.79 10.00 -1.21
N VAL A 292 8.94 9.07 -0.75
CA VAL A 292 7.64 8.80 -1.37
C VAL A 292 6.79 10.06 -1.41
N ARG A 293 6.75 10.89 -0.35
CA ARG A 293 5.97 12.15 -0.37
C ARG A 293 6.57 13.22 -1.27
N SER A 294 7.89 13.35 -1.27
CA SER A 294 8.58 14.44 -1.97
C SER A 294 8.83 14.18 -3.46
N ALA A 295 8.85 12.92 -3.90
CA ALA A 295 9.11 12.57 -5.30
C ALA A 295 8.08 13.26 -6.23
N PRO A 296 8.51 14.12 -7.17
CA PRO A 296 7.60 14.84 -8.04
C PRO A 296 7.03 13.92 -9.14
N MET A 297 5.74 14.07 -9.45
CA MET A 297 5.13 13.47 -10.64
C MET A 297 5.69 14.14 -11.89
N TYR A 298 6.70 13.52 -12.51
CA TYR A 298 7.40 13.93 -13.73
C TYR A 298 7.72 15.42 -13.87
N THR A 299 8.99 15.77 -13.73
CA THR A 299 9.59 16.88 -14.47
C THR A 299 9.91 16.39 -15.89
N ASN A 300 9.44 17.12 -16.90
CA ASN A 300 9.66 16.83 -18.32
C ASN A 300 11.18 16.65 -18.63
N PRO A 301 11.65 15.54 -19.22
CA PRO A 301 13.05 15.39 -19.60
C PRO A 301 13.51 16.40 -20.69
N ASN A 302 12.58 17.10 -21.33
CA ASN A 302 12.88 18.10 -22.37
C ASN A 302 13.17 19.52 -21.84
N ASN A 303 13.10 19.78 -20.52
CA ASN A 303 13.43 21.11 -19.97
C ASN A 303 14.96 21.37 -19.83
N LEU A 304 15.81 20.53 -20.42
CA LEU A 304 17.26 20.78 -20.55
C LEU A 304 17.65 21.43 -21.89
N GLN A 305 16.71 21.87 -22.73
CA GLN A 305 17.01 22.45 -24.05
C GLN A 305 16.30 23.77 -24.40
N GLU A 306 15.65 24.45 -23.45
CA GLU A 306 15.08 25.79 -23.71
C GLU A 306 15.70 26.85 -22.80
N GLU A 307 17.04 26.94 -22.82
CA GLU A 307 17.77 28.19 -22.55
C GLU A 307 18.83 28.37 -23.65
N GLU A 308 18.40 28.82 -24.83
CA GLU A 308 19.20 29.61 -25.79
C GLU A 308 18.53 30.96 -26.05
#